data_AF-A0A6G6K856-F1
#
_entry.id   AF-A0A6G6K856-F1
#
_cell.length_a   1.000
_cell.length_b   1.000
_cell.length_c   1.000
_cell.angle_alpha   90.00
_cell.angle_beta   90.00
_cell.angle_gamma   90.00
#
_symmetry.space_group_name_H-M   'P 1'
#
loop_
_entity.id
_entity.type
_entity.pdbx_description
1 polymer ?
#
loop_
_entity_poly.entity_id
_entity_poly.type
_entity_poly.pdbx_seq_one_letter_code
_entity_poly.pdbx_strand_id
1 'polypeptide(L)'
;MRKVESWLDAGHGNCWLARRDIATMMLNALLHFHGKRYDLGACCVMPNHVHAAFRPLLGHEMEVVMQSWKGFSSHEINKLLSMQGNVWIQESYDTIVRDARHLARVVQYIGNNPAKAGLAKDQWHRWENPEWARLGWGFREPGR
;
A
#
# COMPACT_ATOMS: atom_id res chain seq x y z
N MET A 1 -3.86 -6.47 15.40
CA MET A 1 -4.00 -6.34 13.93
C MET A 1 -5.35 -6.78 13.37
N ARG A 2 -6.02 -7.85 13.85
CA ARG A 2 -7.17 -8.43 13.12
C ARG A 2 -8.44 -7.58 12.99
N LYS A 3 -8.76 -6.70 13.95
CA LYS A 3 -10.08 -6.04 13.98
C LYS A 3 -10.18 -4.91 12.95
N VAL A 4 -9.23 -3.96 12.93
CA VAL A 4 -9.27 -2.80 12.02
C VAL A 4 -9.12 -3.21 10.55
N GLU A 5 -8.21 -4.14 10.25
CA GLU A 5 -8.08 -4.72 8.91
C GLU A 5 -9.38 -5.39 8.46
N SER A 6 -10.10 -6.12 9.32
CA SER A 6 -11.38 -6.73 8.92
C SER A 6 -12.46 -5.70 8.55
N TRP A 7 -12.49 -4.52 9.19
CA TRP A 7 -13.41 -3.44 8.83
C TRP A 7 -13.01 -2.78 7.50
N LEU A 8 -11.70 -2.61 7.27
CA LEU A 8 -11.18 -2.05 6.04
C LEU A 8 -11.35 -3.03 4.86
N ASP A 9 -11.03 -4.30 5.05
CA ASP A 9 -11.21 -5.37 4.04
C ASP A 9 -12.70 -5.55 3.67
N ALA A 10 -13.63 -5.26 4.59
CA ALA A 10 -15.07 -5.27 4.35
C ALA A 10 -15.60 -4.02 3.62
N GLY A 11 -14.73 -3.09 3.24
CA GLY A 11 -15.10 -1.88 2.48
C GLY A 11 -15.77 -0.78 3.32
N HIS A 12 -15.66 -0.81 4.65
CA HIS A 12 -16.17 0.28 5.47
C HIS A 12 -15.33 1.56 5.26
N GLY A 13 -16.00 2.70 5.10
CA GLY A 13 -15.38 3.98 4.72
C GLY A 13 -15.52 4.32 3.22
N ASN A 14 -14.87 5.39 2.78
CA ASN A 14 -14.94 5.79 1.37
C ASN A 14 -14.00 4.92 0.51
N CYS A 15 -14.57 4.24 -0.50
CA CYS A 15 -13.83 3.38 -1.41
C CYS A 15 -13.28 4.13 -2.65
N TRP A 16 -12.67 5.30 -2.45
CA TRP A 16 -12.20 6.12 -3.58
C TRP A 16 -11.10 5.44 -4.40
N LEU A 17 -10.27 4.61 -3.77
CA LEU A 17 -9.21 3.87 -4.42
C LEU A 17 -9.76 2.65 -5.21
N ALA A 18 -11.07 2.37 -5.18
CA ALA A 18 -11.69 1.40 -6.09
C ALA A 18 -11.68 1.89 -7.54
N ARG A 19 -11.62 3.22 -7.75
CA ARG A 19 -11.57 3.83 -9.08
C ARG A 19 -10.17 3.63 -9.65
N ARG A 20 -10.07 3.00 -10.83
CA ARG A 20 -8.80 2.55 -11.44
C ARG A 20 -7.78 3.67 -11.62
N ASP A 21 -8.24 4.86 -12.03
CA ASP A 21 -7.39 6.04 -12.21
C ASP A 21 -6.78 6.52 -10.88
N ILE A 22 -7.59 6.54 -9.81
CA ILE A 22 -7.14 6.89 -8.47
C ILE A 22 -6.19 5.82 -7.90
N ALA A 23 -6.50 4.54 -8.09
CA ALA A 23 -5.64 3.44 -7.65
C ALA A 23 -4.27 3.48 -8.34
N THR A 24 -4.26 3.77 -9.64
CA THR A 24 -3.04 3.94 -10.44
C THR A 24 -2.24 5.14 -9.97
N MET A 25 -2.89 6.28 -9.70
CA MET A 25 -2.24 7.46 -9.12
C MET A 25 -1.59 7.13 -7.77
N MET A 26 -2.30 6.42 -6.89
CA MET A 26 -1.79 6.03 -5.59
C MET A 26 -0.57 5.11 -5.71
N LEU A 27 -0.62 4.10 -6.58
CA LEU A 27 0.52 3.22 -6.84
C LEU A 27 1.74 4.00 -7.36
N ASN A 28 1.53 4.95 -8.27
CA ASN A 28 2.59 5.81 -8.79
C ASN A 28 3.19 6.70 -7.69
N ALA A 29 2.36 7.21 -6.77
CA ALA A 29 2.83 7.99 -5.63
C ALA A 29 3.75 7.17 -4.70
N LEU A 30 3.41 5.89 -4.45
CA LEU A 30 4.26 4.98 -3.67
C LEU A 30 5.59 4.70 -4.39
N LEU A 31 5.59 4.60 -5.72
CA LEU A 31 6.81 4.29 -6.50
C LEU A 31 7.71 5.52 -6.73
N HIS A 32 7.18 6.74 -6.66
CA HIS A 32 7.85 7.95 -7.12
C HIS A 32 9.26 8.18 -6.54
N PHE A 33 9.45 7.90 -5.25
CA PHE A 33 10.76 8.05 -4.58
C PHE A 33 11.39 6.70 -4.17
N HIS A 34 10.91 5.58 -4.71
CA HIS A 34 11.56 4.28 -4.54
C HIS A 34 13.03 4.37 -5.01
N GLY A 35 13.96 3.90 -4.18
CA GLY A 35 15.40 3.96 -4.42
C GLY A 35 16.05 5.33 -4.19
N LYS A 36 15.25 6.36 -3.81
CA LYS A 36 15.75 7.73 -3.55
C LYS A 36 15.52 8.16 -2.11
N ARG A 37 14.28 8.05 -1.60
CA ARG A 37 13.93 8.41 -0.21
C ARG A 37 13.66 7.20 0.66
N TYR A 38 13.19 6.12 0.04
CA TYR A 38 12.89 4.86 0.69
C TYR A 38 13.09 3.72 -0.31
N ASP A 39 13.37 2.54 0.20
CA ASP A 39 13.34 1.30 -0.53
C ASP A 39 11.96 0.64 -0.30
N LEU A 40 11.10 0.75 -1.31
CA LEU A 40 9.81 0.04 -1.34
C LEU A 40 10.05 -1.42 -1.72
N GLY A 41 9.60 -2.35 -0.88
CA GLY A 41 9.75 -3.79 -1.10
C GLY A 41 8.50 -4.44 -1.69
N ALA A 42 7.32 -4.07 -1.19
CA ALA A 42 6.04 -4.55 -1.69
C ALA A 42 4.92 -3.58 -1.33
N CYS A 43 3.91 -3.45 -2.18
CA CYS A 43 2.68 -2.73 -1.85
C CYS A 43 1.46 -3.27 -2.59
N CYS A 44 0.27 -2.99 -2.04
CA CYS A 44 -0.99 -3.13 -2.73
C CYS A 44 -1.94 -1.98 -2.36
N VAL A 45 -2.70 -1.51 -3.35
CA VAL A 45 -3.76 -0.51 -3.18
C VAL A 45 -5.08 -1.25 -3.08
N MET A 46 -5.72 -1.12 -1.92
CA MET A 46 -7.04 -1.65 -1.62
C MET A 46 -8.09 -0.57 -1.87
N PRO A 47 -9.39 -0.89 -2.04
CA PRO A 47 -10.45 0.07 -2.35
C PRO A 47 -10.54 1.29 -1.42
N ASN A 48 -10.20 1.12 -0.14
CA ASN A 48 -10.28 2.15 0.90
C ASN A 48 -8.98 2.36 1.69
N HIS A 49 -7.91 1.61 1.41
CA HIS A 49 -6.63 1.74 2.12
C HIS A 49 -5.45 1.21 1.28
N VAL A 50 -4.23 1.27 1.82
CA VAL A 50 -3.00 0.79 1.16
C VAL A 50 -2.20 -0.03 2.15
N HIS A 51 -1.62 -1.15 1.70
CA HIS A 51 -0.54 -1.81 2.41
C HIS A 51 0.80 -1.57 1.72
N ALA A 52 1.85 -1.27 2.49
CA ALA A 52 3.20 -1.08 1.97
C ALA A 52 4.25 -1.61 2.97
N ALA A 53 5.22 -2.35 2.46
CA ALA A 53 6.45 -2.71 3.15
C ALA A 53 7.59 -1.91 2.53
N PHE A 54 8.21 -1.03 3.32
CA PHE A 54 9.30 -0.16 2.87
C PHE A 54 10.31 0.09 3.99
N ARG A 55 11.51 0.51 3.58
CA ARG A 55 12.57 0.94 4.48
C ARG A 55 12.99 2.37 4.11
N PRO A 56 12.83 3.37 5.00
CA PRO A 56 13.40 4.69 4.77
C PRO A 56 14.92 4.62 4.55
N LEU A 57 15.43 5.42 3.62
CA LEU A 57 16.87 5.53 3.39
C LEU A 57 17.48 6.58 4.34
N LEU A 58 18.80 6.56 4.49
CA LEU A 58 19.51 7.48 5.38
C LEU A 58 19.14 8.94 5.09
N GLY A 59 18.83 9.70 6.14
CA GLY A 59 18.40 11.10 6.03
C GLY A 59 16.89 11.28 5.78
N HIS A 60 16.12 10.19 5.75
CA HIS A 60 14.66 10.25 5.66
C HIS A 60 14.01 9.50 6.82
N GLU A 61 13.13 10.20 7.53
CA GLU A 61 12.29 9.61 8.57
C GLU A 61 11.03 8.97 7.97
N MET A 62 10.59 7.87 8.58
CA MET A 62 9.39 7.15 8.15
C MET A 62 8.15 8.07 8.13
N GLU A 63 7.98 8.88 9.15
CA GLU A 63 6.86 9.82 9.28
C GLU A 63 6.83 10.83 8.12
N VAL A 64 8.00 11.35 7.71
CA VAL A 64 8.11 12.31 6.59
C VAL A 64 7.73 11.65 5.27
N VAL A 65 8.12 10.40 5.05
CA VAL A 65 7.72 9.63 3.87
C VAL A 65 6.20 9.45 3.83
N MET A 66 5.61 9.04 4.95
CA MET A 66 4.17 8.81 5.06
C MET A 66 3.36 10.10 4.91
N GLN A 67 3.82 11.20 5.50
CA GLN A 67 3.23 12.53 5.33
C GLN A 67 3.27 12.96 3.86
N SER A 68 4.39 12.72 3.17
CA SER A 68 4.52 13.01 1.74
C SER A 68 3.50 12.23 0.90
N TRP A 69 3.34 10.93 1.16
CA TRP A 69 2.34 10.11 0.45
C TRP A 69 0.92 10.58 0.73
N LYS A 70 0.55 10.76 2.01
CA LYS A 70 -0.80 11.20 2.41
C LYS A 70 -1.13 12.58 1.85
N GLY A 71 -0.20 13.54 1.91
CA GLY A 71 -0.40 14.89 1.42
C GLY A 71 -0.62 14.95 -0.09
N PHE A 72 0.29 14.34 -0.86
CA PHE A 72 0.18 14.30 -2.32
C PHE A 72 -1.10 13.59 -2.78
N SER A 73 -1.36 12.39 -2.26
CA SER A 73 -2.53 11.60 -2.66
C SER A 73 -3.85 12.28 -2.26
N SER A 74 -3.93 12.95 -1.10
CA SER A 74 -5.13 13.70 -0.72
C SER A 74 -5.44 14.82 -1.71
N HIS A 75 -4.41 15.55 -2.14
CA HIS A 75 -4.56 16.62 -3.13
C HIS A 75 -5.08 16.07 -4.46
N GLU A 76 -4.45 15.03 -5.00
CA GLU A 76 -4.83 14.44 -6.28
C GLU A 76 -6.21 13.77 -6.23
N ILE A 77 -6.56 13.08 -5.15
CA ILE A 77 -7.89 12.47 -4.97
C ILE A 77 -8.99 13.55 -4.96
N ASN A 78 -8.80 14.60 -4.16
CA ASN A 78 -9.74 15.72 -4.10
C ASN A 78 -9.93 16.37 -5.48
N LYS A 79 -8.85 16.58 -6.22
CA LYS A 79 -8.89 17.10 -7.59
C LYS A 79 -9.65 16.16 -8.55
N LEU A 80 -9.33 14.87 -8.55
CA LEU A 80 -9.95 13.86 -9.41
C LEU A 80 -11.43 13.60 -9.11
N LEU A 81 -11.87 13.93 -7.90
CA LEU A 81 -13.26 13.80 -7.45
C LEU A 81 -14.01 15.13 -7.38
N SER A 82 -13.35 16.25 -7.70
CA SER A 82 -13.90 17.61 -7.51
C SER A 82 -14.44 17.83 -6.09
N MET A 83 -13.74 17.33 -5.08
CA MET A 83 -14.09 17.44 -3.67
C MET A 83 -13.04 18.24 -2.89
N GLN A 84 -13.36 18.52 -1.63
CA GLN A 84 -12.44 19.13 -0.66
C GLN A 84 -12.55 18.38 0.67
N GLY A 85 -11.47 18.38 1.45
CA GLY A 85 -11.45 17.82 2.80
C GLY A 85 -10.44 16.69 2.99
N ASN A 86 -10.58 15.99 4.11
CA ASN A 86 -9.65 14.95 4.54
C ASN A 86 -9.89 13.64 3.80
N VAL A 87 -8.81 13.07 3.26
CA VAL A 87 -8.86 11.78 2.56
C VAL A 87 -8.46 10.61 3.47
N TRP A 88 -7.39 10.80 4.25
CA TRP A 88 -6.84 9.76 5.11
C TRP A 88 -7.23 9.96 6.56
N ILE A 89 -7.37 8.85 7.29
CA ILE A 89 -7.35 8.87 8.76
C ILE A 89 -5.96 9.35 9.20
N GLN A 90 -5.91 10.15 10.27
CA GLN A 90 -4.66 10.71 10.78
C GLN A 90 -3.67 9.61 11.17
N GLU A 91 -4.16 8.61 11.90
CA GLU A 91 -3.36 7.47 12.30
C GLU A 91 -3.10 6.51 11.14
N SER A 92 -1.88 6.01 11.08
CA SER A 92 -1.49 4.88 10.26
C SER A 92 -1.16 3.70 11.16
N TYR A 93 -1.41 2.48 10.67
CA TYR A 93 -0.98 1.27 11.35
C TYR A 93 0.38 0.85 10.80
N ASP A 94 1.43 1.07 11.58
CA ASP A 94 2.77 0.58 11.28
C ASP A 94 3.13 -0.65 12.13
N THR A 95 4.06 -1.45 11.61
CA THR A 95 4.66 -2.55 12.35
C THR A 95 6.08 -2.78 11.88
N ILE A 96 6.99 -2.76 12.85
CA ILE A 96 8.40 -3.01 12.61
C ILE A 96 8.59 -4.49 12.26
N VAL A 97 9.16 -4.75 11.09
CA VAL A 97 9.58 -6.08 10.66
C VAL A 97 10.87 -6.44 11.41
N ARG A 98 10.84 -7.53 12.16
CA ARG A 98 11.88 -7.89 13.14
C ARG A 98 12.90 -8.90 12.61
N ASP A 99 12.51 -9.69 11.62
CA ASP A 99 13.34 -10.75 11.05
C ASP A 99 12.86 -11.11 9.64
N ALA A 100 13.67 -11.89 8.94
CA ALA A 100 13.42 -12.28 7.55
C ALA A 100 12.14 -13.13 7.41
N ARG A 101 11.82 -14.02 8.37
CA ARG A 101 10.58 -14.83 8.32
C ARG A 101 9.35 -13.94 8.47
N HIS A 102 9.43 -12.93 9.33
CA HIS A 102 8.39 -11.92 9.45
C HIS A 102 8.23 -11.14 8.14
N LEU A 103 9.34 -10.73 7.51
CA LEU A 103 9.30 -10.05 6.21
C LEU A 103 8.58 -10.88 5.14
N ALA A 104 8.92 -12.17 5.00
CA ALA A 104 8.23 -13.06 4.05
C ALA A 104 6.72 -13.08 4.29
N ARG A 105 6.28 -13.22 5.54
CA ARG A 105 4.84 -13.23 5.87
C ARG A 105 4.17 -11.92 5.50
N VAL A 106 4.82 -10.79 5.75
CA VAL A 106 4.30 -9.45 5.39
C VAL A 106 4.18 -9.31 3.87
N VAL A 107 5.21 -9.69 3.10
CA VAL A 107 5.16 -9.58 1.63
C VAL A 107 4.04 -10.45 1.04
N GLN A 108 3.89 -11.70 1.52
CA GLN A 108 2.77 -12.55 1.09
C GLN A 108 1.42 -12.00 1.51
N TYR A 109 1.31 -11.46 2.72
CA TYR A 109 0.08 -10.82 3.19
C TYR A 109 -0.32 -9.66 2.26
N ILE A 110 0.61 -8.76 1.94
CA ILE A 110 0.38 -7.64 1.03
C ILE A 110 -0.08 -8.14 -0.34
N GLY A 111 0.63 -9.11 -0.92
CA GLY A 111 0.32 -9.65 -2.24
C GLY A 111 -1.04 -10.33 -2.33
N ASN A 112 -1.47 -11.00 -1.24
CA ASN A 112 -2.69 -11.78 -1.19
C ASN A 112 -3.91 -11.02 -0.67
N ASN A 113 -3.73 -9.84 -0.08
CA ASN A 113 -4.85 -9.07 0.49
C ASN A 113 -5.94 -8.76 -0.57
N PRO A 114 -5.61 -8.32 -1.82
CA PRO A 114 -6.62 -8.13 -2.86
C PRO A 114 -7.48 -9.37 -3.14
N ALA A 115 -6.85 -10.56 -3.21
CA ALA A 115 -7.55 -11.83 -3.41
C ALA A 115 -8.46 -12.17 -2.22
N LYS A 116 -7.95 -11.98 -1.00
CA LYS A 116 -8.67 -12.25 0.25
C LYS A 116 -9.89 -11.33 0.41
N ALA A 117 -9.82 -10.10 -0.12
CA ALA A 117 -10.93 -9.15 -0.17
C ALA A 117 -11.92 -9.41 -1.33
N GLY A 118 -11.71 -10.47 -2.13
CA GLY A 118 -12.59 -10.84 -3.23
C GLY A 118 -12.46 -9.97 -4.48
N LEU A 119 -11.38 -9.19 -4.61
CA LEU A 119 -11.15 -8.37 -5.82
C LEU A 119 -10.72 -9.25 -6.98
N ALA A 120 -11.27 -8.99 -8.17
CA ALA A 120 -10.85 -9.65 -9.40
C ALA A 120 -9.42 -9.25 -9.77
N LYS A 121 -8.68 -10.16 -10.42
CA LYS A 121 -7.24 -9.98 -10.70
C LYS A 121 -6.92 -8.73 -11.52
N ASP A 122 -7.83 -8.32 -12.40
CA ASP A 122 -7.71 -7.11 -13.23
C ASP A 122 -7.91 -5.81 -12.43
N GLN A 123 -8.42 -5.89 -11.20
CA GLN A 123 -8.55 -4.78 -10.27
C GLN A 123 -7.32 -4.63 -9.35
N TRP A 124 -6.37 -5.57 -9.39
CA TRP A 124 -5.23 -5.56 -8.49
C TRP A 124 -4.22 -4.49 -8.88
N HIS A 125 -3.99 -3.54 -7.97
CA HIS A 125 -2.95 -2.53 -8.08
C HIS A 125 -1.88 -2.84 -7.04
N ARG A 126 -1.01 -3.80 -7.37
CA ARG A 126 0.08 -4.25 -6.50
C ARG A 126 1.42 -4.19 -7.22
N TRP A 127 2.48 -3.99 -6.46
CA TRP A 127 3.84 -3.99 -6.97
C TRP A 127 4.77 -4.66 -5.96
N GLU A 128 5.76 -5.36 -6.47
CA GLU A 128 6.85 -5.95 -5.70
C GLU A 128 8.18 -5.51 -6.26
N ASN A 129 9.18 -5.36 -5.39
CA ASN A 129 10.51 -5.03 -5.79
C ASN A 129 11.13 -6.20 -6.58
N PRO A 130 11.56 -6.02 -7.84
CA PRO A 130 12.15 -7.08 -8.65
C PRO A 130 13.42 -7.69 -8.03
N GLU A 131 14.19 -6.93 -7.25
CA GLU A 131 15.33 -7.46 -6.50
C GLU A 131 14.87 -8.40 -5.38
N TRP A 132 13.84 -8.02 -4.64
CA TRP A 132 13.27 -8.86 -3.59
C TRP A 132 12.67 -10.14 -4.17
N ALA A 133 11.96 -10.04 -5.30
CA ALA A 133 11.44 -11.19 -6.02
C ALA A 133 12.56 -12.15 -6.43
N ARG A 134 13.66 -11.64 -7.01
CA ARG A 134 14.85 -12.44 -7.36
C ARG A 134 15.51 -13.12 -6.14
N LEU A 135 15.47 -12.47 -4.98
CA LEU A 135 15.98 -13.01 -3.71
C LEU A 135 15.00 -13.98 -3.01
N GLY A 136 13.86 -14.30 -3.65
CA GLY A 136 12.89 -15.27 -3.14
C GLY A 136 11.82 -14.69 -2.19
N TRP A 137 11.75 -13.36 -2.08
CA TRP A 137 10.77 -12.66 -1.24
C TRP A 137 9.50 -12.25 -1.98
N GLY A 138 9.42 -12.48 -3.30
CA GLY A 138 8.30 -12.04 -4.13
C GLY A 138 6.96 -12.67 -3.79
N PHE A 139 5.89 -12.05 -4.26
CA PHE A 139 4.52 -12.53 -4.19
C PHE A 139 4.41 -13.94 -4.76
N ARG A 140 3.69 -14.79 -4.05
CA ARG A 140 3.26 -16.09 -4.55
C ARG A 140 1.80 -15.96 -4.92
N GLU A 141 1.44 -16.55 -6.05
CA GLU A 141 0.03 -16.64 -6.39
C GLU A 141 -0.72 -17.40 -5.29
N PRO A 142 -1.89 -16.91 -4.84
CA PRO A 142 -2.74 -17.67 -3.93
C PRO A 142 -2.98 -19.07 -4.53
N GLY A 143 -2.82 -20.11 -3.71
CA GLY A 143 -3.19 -21.47 -4.11
C GLY A 143 -4.64 -21.49 -4.59
N ARG A 144 -4.87 -22.18 -5.71
CA ARG A 144 -6.18 -22.34 -6.33
C ARG A 144 -7.15 -23.06 -5.40
#